data_AF-A0A7V9PQU5-F1
#
_entry.id   AF-A0A7V9PQU5-F1
#
_cell.length_a   1.000
_cell.length_b   1.000
_cell.length_c   1.000
_cell.angle_alpha   90.00
_cell.angle_beta   90.00
_cell.angle_gamma   90.00
#
_symmetry.space_group_name_H-M   'P 1'
#
loop_
_entity.id
_entity.type
_entity.pdbx_description
1 polymer ?
#
loop_
_entity_poly.entity_id
_entity_poly.type
_entity_poly.pdbx_seq_one_letter_code
_entity_poly.pdbx_strand_id
1 'polypeptide(L)' 'MVHQSDSSAQQGAEPLIREKVAEYIGKPLTPKTVKLDGGASVQVDGATSDESVFLEIFARQGALKGGQRQGRD' A
#
# COMPACT_ATOMS: atom_id res chain seq x y z
N MET A 1 16.34 -20.75 6.95
CA MET A 1 15.97 -20.39 5.56
C MET A 1 15.07 -19.17 5.62
N VAL A 2 15.49 -18.04 5.03
CA VAL A 2 14.66 -16.84 4.91
C VAL A 2 13.53 -17.17 3.91
N HIS A 3 12.29 -17.06 4.36
CA HIS A 3 11.13 -17.36 3.51
C HIS A 3 11.00 -16.24 2.47
N GLN A 4 10.95 -16.59 1.18
CA GLN A 4 10.83 -15.65 0.04
C GLN A 4 9.50 -14.88 -0.03
N SER A 5 8.75 -14.82 1.07
CA SER A 5 7.45 -14.14 1.17
C SER A 5 7.32 -13.44 2.52
N ASP A 6 8.45 -13.03 3.11
CA ASP A 6 8.42 -12.11 4.23
C ASP A 6 8.10 -10.69 3.72
N SER A 7 7.68 -9.83 4.64
CA SER A 7 7.31 -8.45 4.33
C SER A 7 8.51 -7.51 4.22
N SER A 8 9.76 -8.03 4.22
CA SER A 8 10.96 -7.19 4.27
C SER A 8 11.15 -6.37 2.99
N ALA A 9 10.96 -7.00 1.82
CA ALA A 9 11.01 -6.32 0.52
C ALA A 9 9.95 -5.23 0.41
N GLN A 10 8.75 -5.51 0.93
CA GLN A 10 7.65 -4.55 0.95
C GLN A 10 7.95 -3.36 1.88
N GLN A 11 8.35 -3.62 3.12
CA GLN A 11 8.72 -2.58 4.10
C GLN A 11 9.87 -1.68 3.64
N GLY A 12 10.84 -2.23 2.90
CA GLY A 12 11.94 -1.46 2.33
C GLY A 12 11.53 -0.58 1.15
N ALA A 13 10.61 -1.05 0.31
CA ALA A 13 10.21 -0.34 -0.90
C ALA A 13 9.13 0.73 -0.66
N GLU A 14 8.21 0.50 0.28
CA GLU A 14 7.11 1.41 0.62
C GLU A 14 7.52 2.88 0.81
N PRO A 15 8.48 3.23 1.68
CA PRO A 15 8.85 4.63 1.88
C PRO A 15 9.44 5.28 0.62
N LEU A 16 10.25 4.53 -0.15
CA LEU A 16 10.90 5.04 -1.37
C LEU A 16 9.89 5.30 -2.49
N ILE A 17 8.96 4.37 -2.70
CA ILE A 17 7.91 4.51 -3.70
C ILE A 17 6.99 5.67 -3.33
N ARG A 18 6.56 5.76 -2.06
CA ARG A 18 5.70 6.85 -1.58
C ARG A 18 6.33 8.22 -1.80
N GLU A 19 7.61 8.38 -1.45
CA GLU A 19 8.34 9.64 -1.63
C GLU A 19 8.37 10.05 -3.11
N LYS A 20 8.70 9.12 -4.01
CA LYS A 20 8.75 9.42 -5.45
C LYS A 20 7.40 9.72 -6.07
N VAL A 21 6.34 9.04 -5.62
CA VAL A 21 4.98 9.39 -6.06
C VAL A 21 4.57 10.76 -5.52
N ALA A 22 4.89 11.08 -4.25
CA ALA A 22 4.61 12.39 -3.66
C ALA A 22 5.31 13.53 -4.41
N GLU A 23 6.58 13.34 -4.77
CA GLU A 23 7.33 14.26 -5.64
C GLU A 23 6.65 14.44 -6.99
N TYR A 24 6.27 13.34 -7.65
CA TYR A 24 5.65 13.35 -8.97
C TYR A 24 4.30 14.09 -9.00
N ILE A 25 3.46 13.91 -7.98
CA ILE A 25 2.14 14.56 -7.90
C ILE A 25 2.21 15.97 -7.27
N GLY A 26 3.37 16.37 -6.73
CA GLY A 26 3.55 17.66 -6.06
C GLY A 26 2.74 17.80 -4.76
N LYS A 27 2.35 16.69 -4.12
CA LYS A 27 1.55 16.67 -2.89
C LYS A 27 2.15 15.66 -1.88
N PRO A 28 2.21 15.99 -0.58
CA PRO A 28 2.62 15.03 0.43
C PRO A 28 1.68 13.81 0.48
N LEU A 29 2.27 12.64 0.65
CA LEU A 29 1.56 11.38 0.90
C LEU A 29 2.02 10.79 2.23
N THR A 30 1.06 10.50 3.10
CA THR A 30 1.32 9.89 4.42
C THR A 30 0.44 8.65 4.62
N PRO A 31 0.94 7.57 5.25
CA PRO A 31 0.09 6.44 5.63
C PRO A 31 -1.14 6.91 6.40
N LYS A 32 -2.30 6.32 6.11
CA LYS A 32 -3.55 6.73 6.73
C LYS A 32 -4.46 5.54 7.00
N THR A 33 -5.15 5.57 8.14
CA THR A 33 -6.32 4.71 8.35
C THR A 33 -7.57 5.51 8.00
N VAL A 34 -8.28 5.08 6.97
CA VAL A 34 -9.56 5.64 6.54
C VAL A 34 -10.68 4.88 7.25
N LYS A 35 -11.59 5.62 7.89
CA LYS A 35 -12.82 5.05 8.45
C LYS A 35 -13.91 5.10 7.40
N LEU A 36 -14.57 3.97 7.19
CA LEU A 36 -15.70 3.85 6.29
C LEU A 36 -16.99 3.80 7.10
N ASP A 37 -18.10 4.13 6.44
CA ASP A 37 -19.42 3.96 7.02
C ASP A 37 -19.66 2.52 7.45
N GLY A 38 -20.44 2.33 8.52
CA GLY A 38 -20.68 1.01 9.10
C GLY A 38 -19.53 0.47 9.96
N GLY A 39 -18.53 1.30 10.29
CA GLY A 39 -17.48 0.98 11.26
C GLY A 39 -16.28 0.22 10.69
N ALA A 40 -16.25 -0.01 9.38
CA ALA A 40 -15.10 -0.59 8.70
C ALA A 40 -13.93 0.40 8.63
N SER A 41 -12.72 -0.11 8.41
CA SER A 41 -11.55 0.74 8.18
C SER A 41 -10.56 0.12 7.20
N VAL A 42 -9.92 0.96 6.41
CA VAL A 42 -8.87 0.59 5.46
C VAL A 42 -7.57 1.29 5.87
N GLN A 43 -6.46 0.59 5.83
CA GLN A 43 -5.13 1.18 5.95
C GLN A 43 -4.57 1.35 4.55
N VAL A 44 -4.16 2.57 4.22
CA VAL A 44 -3.54 2.90 2.94
C VAL A 44 -2.09 3.32 3.16
N ASP A 45 -1.22 2.98 2.21
CA ASP A 45 0.22 3.24 2.31
C ASP A 45 0.56 4.72 2.13
N GLY A 46 -0.32 5.48 1.47
CA GLY A 46 -0.26 6.93 1.36
C GLY A 46 -1.61 7.55 1.04
N ALA A 47 -1.88 8.72 1.61
CA ALA A 47 -2.98 9.58 1.22
C ALA A 47 -2.57 11.05 1.33
N THR A 48 -3.17 11.90 0.51
CA THR A 48 -3.09 13.35 0.68
C THR A 48 -3.98 13.80 1.84
N SER A 49 -3.68 14.97 2.44
CA SER A 49 -4.47 15.50 3.55
C SER A 49 -5.91 15.80 3.17
N ASP A 50 -6.12 16.23 1.91
CA ASP A 50 -7.41 16.49 1.29
C ASP A 50 -8.14 15.24 0.80
N GLU A 51 -7.55 14.04 1.00
CA GLU A 51 -8.09 12.75 0.54
C GLU A 51 -8.38 12.67 -0.97
N SER A 52 -7.82 13.58 -1.77
CA SER A 52 -7.97 13.57 -3.24
C SER A 52 -7.17 12.46 -3.92
N VAL A 53 -6.17 11.89 -3.24
CA VAL A 53 -5.33 10.80 -3.74
C VAL A 53 -5.14 9.76 -2.65
N PHE A 54 -5.30 8.49 -3.03
CA PHE A 54 -4.96 7.31 -2.23
C PHE A 54 -3.90 6.49 -2.97
N LEU A 55 -2.95 5.92 -2.21
CA LEU A 55 -1.83 5.14 -2.71
C LEU A 55 -1.73 3.82 -1.95
N GLU A 56 -1.71 2.72 -2.70
CA GLU A 56 -1.37 1.37 -2.24
C GLU A 56 -0.06 0.94 -2.92
N ILE A 57 0.87 0.36 -2.17
CA ILE A 57 2.20 -0.01 -2.63
C ILE A 57 2.38 -1.52 -2.49
N PHE A 58 2.57 -2.18 -3.63
CA PHE A 58 2.82 -3.61 -3.68
C PHE A 58 4.23 -3.89 -4.17
N ALA A 59 5.11 -4.29 -3.25
CA ALA A 59 6.48 -4.68 -3.54
C ALA A 59 6.75 -6.12 -3.08
N ARG A 60 5.99 -7.05 -3.64
CA ARG A 60 6.08 -8.48 -3.35
C ARG A 60 7.00 -9.17 -4.35
N GLN A 61 7.87 -10.04 -3.86
CA GLN A 61 8.69 -10.95 -4.66
C GLN A 61 8.25 -12.39 -4.40
N GLY A 62 8.14 -13.22 -5.45
CA GLY A 62 7.74 -14.64 -5.35
C GLY A 62 6.27 -14.94 -5.66
N ALA A 63 5.93 -16.23 -5.74
CA ALA A 63 4.58 -16.67 -6.05
C ALA A 63 3.60 -16.31 -4.92
N LEU A 64 2.40 -15.84 -5.27
CA LEU A 64 1.31 -15.63 -4.32
C LEU A 64 1.03 -16.96 -3.61
N LYS A 65 1.06 -16.99 -2.27
CA LYS A 65 0.46 -18.11 -1.53
C LYS A 65 -1.00 -18.17 -1.94
N GLY A 66 -1.41 -19.29 -2.55
CA GLY A 66 -2.80 -19.53 -2.95
C GLY A 66 -3.73 -19.21 -1.78
N GLY A 67 -4.49 -18.12 -1.92
CA GLY A 67 -5.28 -17.56 -0.81
C GLY A 67 -5.83 -16.16 -1.11
N GLN A 68 -5.16 -15.35 -1.93
CA GLN A 68 -5.82 -14.20 -2.54
C GLN A 68 -6.69 -14.71 -3.70
N ARG A 69 -8.00 -14.82 -3.44
CA ARG A 69 -9.00 -14.97 -4.50
C ARG A 69 -8.73 -13.90 -5.55
N GLN A 70 -8.40 -14.32 -6.77
CA GLN A 70 -8.61 -13.48 -7.94
C GLN A 70 -10.10 -13.14 -7.90
N GLY A 71 -10.43 -11.85 -7.72
CA GLY A 71 -11.75 -11.37 -8.09
C GLY A 71 -11.91 -11.68 -9.57
N ARG A 72 -12.62 -12.77 -9.88
CA ARG A 72 -13.14 -13.02 -11.21
C ARG A 72 -14.52 -12.39 -11.20
N ASP A 73 -14.67 -11.37 -12.03
CA ASP A 73 -15.95 -11.05 -12.66
C ASP A 73 -16.38 -12.22 -13.57
#